data_AF-A0A7V6NIV4-F1
#
_entry.id   AF-A0A7V6NIV4-F1
#
_cell.length_a   1.000
_cell.length_b   1.000
_cell.length_c   1.000
_cell.angle_alpha   90.00
_cell.angle_beta   90.00
_cell.angle_gamma   90.00
#
_symmetry.space_group_name_H-M   'P 1'
#
loop_
_entity.id
_entity.type
_entity.pdbx_description
1 polymer ?
#
loop_
_entity_poly.entity_id
_entity_poly.type
_entity_poly.pdbx_seq_one_letter_code
_entity_poly.pdbx_strand_id
1 'polypeptide(L)'
;MFIVSLLIGFSTWFYVQMTINPIRTRDYNVQLQYRGQKEAEDNGFSVQTYPLTTVQVRLKGRNRLLQDLSANDIVAFVDLGDISASGIQSLPVQIDTGTLFYTYTEQLLPGRVTVNVFTGE
;
A
#
# COMPACT_ATOMS: atom_id res chain seq x y z
N MET A 1 2.90 31.59 37.61
CA MET A 1 2.02 31.69 36.42
C MET A 1 2.52 30.90 35.21
N PHE A 2 3.83 30.69 35.03
CA PHE A 2 4.39 29.90 33.92
C PHE A 2 3.88 28.45 33.80
N ILE A 3 3.71 27.76 34.94
CA ILE A 3 3.25 26.36 34.95
C ILE A 3 1.80 26.25 34.43
N VAL A 4 0.94 27.21 34.79
CA VAL A 4 -0.46 27.23 34.35
C VAL A 4 -0.54 27.48 32.83
N SER A 5 0.24 28.41 32.30
CA SER A 5 0.31 28.62 30.85
C SER A 5 0.86 27.41 30.10
N LEU A 6 1.84 26.70 30.66
CA LEU A 6 2.40 25.48 30.06
C LEU A 6 1.35 24.36 30.00
N LEU A 7 0.58 24.17 31.08
CA LEU A 7 -0.50 23.19 31.14
C LEU A 7 -1.60 23.52 30.12
N ILE A 8 -2.05 24.78 30.06
CA ILE A 8 -3.07 25.22 29.10
C ILE A 8 -2.58 25.03 27.66
N GLY A 9 -1.33 25.37 27.37
CA GLY A 9 -0.72 25.17 26.05
C GLY A 9 -0.69 23.69 25.66
N PHE A 10 -0.25 22.82 26.55
CA PHE A 10 -0.22 21.37 26.31
C PHE A 10 -1.63 20.79 26.10
N SER A 11 -2.60 21.17 26.94
CA SER A 11 -4.01 20.76 26.80
C SER A 11 -4.60 21.21 25.46
N THR A 12 -4.31 22.44 25.03
CA THR A 12 -4.79 22.98 23.75
C THR A 12 -4.17 22.23 22.57
N TRP A 13 -2.87 21.98 22.61
CA TRP A 13 -2.18 21.19 21.58
C TRP A 13 -2.77 19.77 21.47
N PHE A 14 -2.98 19.09 22.60
CA PHE A 14 -3.57 17.76 22.62
C PHE A 14 -5.03 17.75 22.12
N TYR A 15 -5.83 18.73 22.55
CA TYR A 15 -7.20 18.91 22.09
C TYR A 15 -7.27 19.03 20.57
N VAL A 16 -6.39 19.84 19.96
CA VAL A 16 -6.31 19.99 18.50
C VAL A 16 -5.94 18.66 17.82
N GLN A 17 -4.99 17.90 18.38
CA GLN A 17 -4.60 16.59 17.85
C GLN A 17 -5.75 15.58 17.87
N MET A 18 -6.64 15.65 18.85
CA MET A 18 -7.79 14.74 18.95
C MET A 18 -8.98 15.17 18.10
N THR A 19 -9.26 16.48 18.02
CA THR A 19 -10.47 17.00 17.37
C THR A 19 -10.27 17.35 15.91
N ILE A 20 -9.15 17.98 15.55
CA ILE A 20 -8.92 18.49 14.20
C ILE A 20 -8.19 17.46 13.32
N ASN A 21 -7.25 16.70 13.89
CA ASN A 21 -6.48 15.69 13.15
C ASN A 21 -6.54 14.28 13.80
N PRO A 22 -7.76 13.72 13.96
CA PRO A 22 -7.94 12.39 14.52
C PRO A 22 -7.32 11.31 13.62
N ILE A 23 -7.12 10.11 14.17
CA ILE A 23 -6.77 8.93 13.38
C ILE A 23 -8.05 8.42 12.71
N ARG A 24 -8.03 8.27 11.39
CA ARG A 24 -9.14 7.78 10.57
C ARG A 24 -8.68 6.71 9.60
N THR A 25 -9.64 6.03 8.97
CA THR A 25 -9.43 5.10 7.87
C THR A 25 -9.91 5.73 6.56
N ARG A 26 -9.24 5.42 5.45
CA ARG A 26 -9.68 5.83 4.11
C ARG A 26 -9.32 4.77 3.08
N ASP A 27 -10.23 4.57 2.13
CA ASP A 27 -10.08 3.63 1.04
C ASP A 27 -9.52 4.34 -0.21
N TYR A 28 -8.58 3.68 -0.87
CA TYR A 28 -7.94 4.13 -2.11
C TYR A 28 -8.03 3.02 -3.16
N ASN A 29 -8.38 3.39 -4.39
CA ASN A 29 -8.31 2.50 -5.54
C ASN A 29 -6.98 2.76 -6.25
N VAL A 30 -6.07 1.80 -6.16
CA VAL A 30 -4.67 1.95 -6.57
C VAL A 30 -4.39 1.04 -7.76
N GLN A 31 -3.71 1.57 -8.78
CA GLN A 31 -3.29 0.79 -9.94
C GLN A 31 -2.22 -0.23 -9.51
N LEU A 32 -2.43 -1.48 -9.87
CA LEU A 32 -1.50 -2.57 -9.58
C LEU A 32 -0.40 -2.63 -10.65
N GLN A 33 0.84 -2.62 -10.21
CA GLN A 33 2.01 -2.76 -11.07
C GLN A 33 2.58 -4.18 -10.97
N TYR A 34 3.03 -4.73 -12.10
CA TYR A 34 3.78 -5.98 -12.12
C TYR A 34 5.26 -5.66 -12.33
N ARG A 35 6.12 -6.06 -11.39
CA ARG A 35 7.56 -5.80 -11.39
C ARG A 35 8.33 -7.12 -11.54
N GLY A 36 9.59 -7.06 -11.94
CA GLY A 36 10.42 -8.27 -12.09
C GLY A 36 10.10 -9.11 -13.33
N GLN A 37 9.33 -8.57 -14.31
CA GLN A 37 9.00 -9.31 -15.54
C GLN A 37 10.27 -9.75 -16.29
N LYS A 38 11.26 -8.86 -16.40
CA LYS A 38 12.52 -9.19 -17.07
C LYS A 38 13.32 -10.27 -16.33
N GLU A 39 13.29 -10.29 -15.00
CA GLU A 39 13.97 -11.31 -14.20
C GLU A 39 13.27 -12.67 -14.34
N ALA A 40 11.93 -12.68 -14.36
CA ALA A 40 11.17 -13.88 -14.67
C ALA A 40 11.53 -14.42 -16.07
N GLU A 41 11.59 -13.54 -17.08
CA GLU A 41 11.97 -13.90 -18.45
C GLU A 41 13.41 -14.44 -18.52
N ASP A 42 14.38 -13.79 -17.86
CA ASP A 42 15.77 -14.23 -17.80
C ASP A 42 15.91 -15.59 -17.06
N ASN A 43 14.98 -15.92 -16.16
CA ASN A 43 14.84 -17.23 -15.50
C ASN A 43 14.06 -18.27 -16.34
N GLY A 44 13.66 -17.94 -17.57
CA GLY A 44 12.92 -18.83 -18.46
C GLY A 44 11.44 -18.95 -18.10
N PHE A 45 10.83 -17.90 -17.53
CA PHE A 45 9.41 -17.86 -17.19
C PHE A 45 8.70 -16.65 -17.81
N SER A 46 7.46 -16.87 -18.27
CA SER A 46 6.61 -15.84 -18.86
C SER A 46 5.20 -15.89 -18.27
N VAL A 47 4.58 -14.72 -18.08
CA VAL A 47 3.20 -14.61 -17.59
C VAL A 47 2.27 -14.29 -18.76
N GLN A 48 1.22 -15.10 -18.95
CA GLN A 48 0.31 -14.93 -20.10
C GLN A 48 -0.71 -13.80 -19.92
N THR A 49 -1.22 -13.63 -18.69
CA THR A 49 -2.30 -12.67 -18.42
C THR A 49 -2.10 -12.00 -17.07
N TYR A 50 -2.40 -10.70 -17.05
CA TYR A 50 -2.45 -9.86 -15.86
C TYR A 50 -3.91 -9.51 -15.54
N PRO A 51 -4.67 -10.41 -14.89
CA PRO A 51 -6.12 -10.26 -14.77
C PRO A 51 -6.53 -9.14 -13.82
N LEU A 52 -5.63 -8.66 -12.95
CA LEU A 52 -5.92 -7.65 -11.95
C LEU A 52 -5.13 -6.38 -12.21
N THR A 53 -5.84 -5.28 -12.45
CA THR A 53 -5.23 -3.97 -12.74
C THR A 53 -5.37 -2.99 -11.59
N THR A 54 -6.28 -3.24 -10.65
CA THR A 54 -6.57 -2.31 -9.55
C THR A 54 -6.82 -3.09 -8.26
N VAL A 55 -6.33 -2.53 -7.15
CA VAL A 55 -6.56 -3.04 -5.80
C VAL A 55 -7.17 -1.95 -4.93
N GLN A 56 -8.00 -2.36 -3.97
CA GLN A 56 -8.52 -1.49 -2.94
C GLN A 56 -7.63 -1.59 -1.69
N VAL A 57 -7.09 -0.45 -1.28
CA VAL A 57 -6.24 -0.32 -0.10
C VAL A 57 -6.94 0.54 0.93
N ARG A 58 -7.18 0.00 2.13
CA ARG A 58 -7.64 0.76 3.30
C ARG A 58 -6.44 1.14 4.14
N LEU A 59 -6.14 2.43 4.18
CA LEU A 59 -5.08 2.96 5.03
C LEU A 59 -5.68 3.60 6.28
N LYS A 60 -5.01 3.44 7.41
CA LYS A 60 -5.30 4.15 8.66
C LYS A 60 -4.14 5.04 9.05
N GLY A 61 -4.47 6.26 9.47
CA GLY A 61 -3.49 7.29 9.77
C GLY A 61 -4.13 8.61 10.19
N ARG A 62 -3.31 9.65 10.34
CA ARG A 62 -3.79 11.00 10.64
C ARG A 62 -4.67 11.52 9.51
N ASN A 63 -5.84 12.06 9.85
CA ASN A 63 -6.82 12.54 8.89
C ASN A 63 -6.25 13.50 7.84
N ARG A 64 -5.40 14.46 8.23
CA ARG A 64 -4.75 15.39 7.29
C ARG A 64 -3.86 14.66 6.28
N LEU A 65 -3.02 13.75 6.74
CA LEU A 65 -2.16 12.94 5.88
C LEU A 65 -2.97 12.09 4.89
N LEU A 66 -4.06 11.46 5.36
CA LEU A 66 -4.97 10.70 4.49
C LEU A 66 -5.78 11.59 3.54
N GLN A 67 -5.85 12.90 3.78
CA GLN A 67 -6.48 13.83 2.85
C GLN A 67 -5.52 14.28 1.76
N ASP A 68 -4.25 14.48 2.12
CA ASP A 68 -3.19 14.90 1.22
C ASP A 68 -2.73 13.75 0.30
N LEU A 69 -2.84 12.50 0.74
CA LEU A 69 -2.54 11.32 -0.07
C LEU A 69 -3.54 11.14 -1.22
N SER A 70 -3.00 10.93 -2.42
CA SER A 70 -3.74 10.47 -3.59
C SER A 70 -3.43 9.00 -3.90
N ALA A 71 -4.25 8.37 -4.75
CA ALA A 71 -4.00 7.01 -5.20
C ALA A 71 -2.66 6.83 -5.93
N ASN A 72 -2.11 7.90 -6.53
CA ASN A 72 -0.84 7.87 -7.23
C ASN A 72 0.37 7.89 -6.29
N ASP A 73 0.18 8.32 -5.03
CA ASP A 73 1.21 8.31 -3.99
C ASP A 73 1.34 6.93 -3.32
N ILE A 74 0.44 6.01 -3.65
CA ILE A 74 0.41 4.64 -3.14
C ILE A 74 0.84 3.71 -4.27
N VAL A 75 1.91 2.96 -4.03
CA VAL A 75 2.44 1.99 -4.98
C VAL A 75 1.95 0.61 -4.57
N ALA A 76 1.05 0.03 -5.36
CA ALA A 76 0.70 -1.38 -5.25
C ALA A 76 1.46 -2.17 -6.32
N PHE A 77 2.17 -3.22 -5.92
CA PHE A 77 2.88 -4.06 -6.87
C PHE A 77 2.87 -5.54 -6.52
N VAL A 78 3.02 -6.37 -7.56
CA VAL A 78 3.32 -7.80 -7.46
C VAL A 78 4.73 -8.01 -8.01
N ASP A 79 5.54 -8.73 -7.24
CA ASP A 79 6.87 -9.13 -7.67
C ASP A 79 6.82 -10.45 -8.44
N LEU A 80 7.23 -10.42 -9.71
CA LEU A 80 7.33 -11.58 -10.59
C LEU A 80 8.74 -12.21 -10.53
N GLY A 81 9.74 -11.53 -9.99
CA GLY A 81 11.10 -12.05 -9.88
C GLY A 81 11.20 -13.29 -8.98
N ASP A 82 10.28 -13.42 -8.02
CA ASP A 82 10.16 -14.57 -7.12
C ASP A 82 9.55 -15.83 -7.79
N ILE A 83 9.20 -15.77 -9.08
CA ILE A 83 8.68 -16.91 -9.81
C ILE A 83 9.79 -17.95 -10.02
N SER A 84 9.58 -19.14 -9.47
CA SER A 84 10.54 -20.26 -9.52
C SER A 84 9.99 -21.50 -10.22
N ALA A 85 8.72 -21.51 -10.62
CA ALA A 85 8.09 -22.64 -11.29
C ALA A 85 6.93 -22.22 -12.20
N SER A 86 6.78 -22.93 -13.32
CA SER A 86 5.62 -22.84 -14.21
C SER A 86 4.34 -23.35 -13.54
N GLY A 87 3.19 -22.85 -13.99
CA GLY A 87 1.87 -23.21 -13.53
C GLY A 87 1.11 -22.04 -12.90
N ILE A 88 0.03 -22.36 -12.20
CA ILE A 88 -0.79 -21.38 -11.51
C ILE A 88 -0.08 -20.94 -10.22
N GLN A 89 0.37 -19.69 -10.17
CA GLN A 89 1.07 -19.11 -9.03
C GLN A 89 0.18 -18.06 -8.35
N SER A 90 0.12 -18.08 -7.02
CA SER A 90 -0.55 -17.05 -6.23
C SER A 90 0.49 -16.14 -5.61
N LEU A 91 0.59 -14.91 -6.08
CA LEU A 91 1.58 -13.94 -5.63
C LEU A 91 0.94 -12.90 -4.69
N PRO A 92 1.62 -12.49 -3.61
CA PRO A 92 1.10 -11.47 -2.71
C PRO A 92 1.12 -10.08 -3.37
N VAL A 93 0.10 -9.26 -3.09
CA VAL A 93 0.13 -7.84 -3.41
C VAL A 93 0.90 -7.12 -2.31
N GLN A 94 1.93 -6.38 -2.69
CA GLN A 94 2.73 -5.55 -1.80
C GLN A 94 2.32 -4.09 -1.96
N ILE A 95 2.26 -3.37 -0.84
CA ILE A 95 1.92 -1.95 -0.80
C ILE A 95 3.12 -1.19 -0.26
N ASP A 96 3.63 -0.26 -1.07
CA ASP A 96 4.58 0.75 -0.67
C ASP A 96 3.86 2.10 -0.65
N THR A 97 3.63 2.59 0.56
CA THR A 97 3.14 3.95 0.78
C THR A 97 4.40 4.75 1.06
N GLY A 98 4.83 5.62 0.14
CA GLY A 98 6.06 6.41 0.27
C GLY A 98 6.13 7.33 1.50
N THR A 99 5.16 7.24 2.39
CA THR A 99 5.10 7.84 3.73
C THR A 99 5.74 6.90 4.76
N LEU A 100 7.01 7.15 5.07
CA LEU A 100 7.73 6.46 6.14
C LEU A 100 6.96 6.57 7.48
N PHE A 101 6.39 5.46 7.96
CA PHE A 101 5.90 5.23 9.34
C PHE A 101 4.64 5.96 9.84
N TYR A 102 3.89 6.68 9.01
CA TYR A 102 2.70 7.44 9.46
C TYR A 102 1.34 6.84 9.06
N THR A 103 1.33 5.86 8.17
CA THR A 103 0.16 5.10 7.75
C THR A 103 0.38 3.63 7.96
N TYR A 104 -0.71 2.91 8.18
CA TYR A 104 -0.70 1.46 8.16
C TYR A 104 -1.82 0.92 7.28
N THR A 105 -1.55 -0.15 6.55
CA THR A 105 -2.54 -0.85 5.74
C THR A 105 -3.42 -1.69 6.67
N GLU A 106 -4.67 -1.27 6.84
CA GLU A 106 -5.65 -2.01 7.65
C GLU A 106 -6.30 -3.12 6.83
N GLN A 107 -6.52 -2.88 5.53
CA GLN A 107 -7.12 -3.86 4.64
C GLN A 107 -6.57 -3.71 3.22
N LEU A 108 -6.38 -4.85 2.54
CA LEU A 108 -5.97 -4.92 1.15
C LEU A 108 -6.82 -5.95 0.42
N LEU A 109 -7.53 -5.52 -0.63
CA LEU A 109 -8.45 -6.35 -1.39
C LEU A 109 -8.24 -6.23 -2.91
N PRO A 110 -7.98 -7.34 -3.62
CA PRO A 110 -7.51 -8.62 -3.08
C PRO A 110 -6.06 -8.51 -2.55
N GLY A 111 -5.72 -9.29 -1.52
CA GLY A 111 -4.36 -9.35 -0.97
C GLY A 111 -3.38 -10.23 -1.75
N ARG A 112 -3.88 -10.99 -2.73
CA ARG A 112 -3.10 -11.86 -3.60
C ARG A 112 -3.67 -11.85 -5.01
N VAL A 113 -2.82 -12.10 -5.99
CA VAL A 113 -3.20 -12.26 -7.40
C VAL A 113 -2.77 -13.63 -7.87
N THR A 114 -3.67 -14.30 -8.60
CA THR A 114 -3.36 -15.56 -9.27
C THR A 114 -2.95 -15.27 -10.70
N VAL A 115 -1.73 -15.67 -11.07
CA VAL A 115 -1.18 -15.54 -12.43
C VAL A 115 -0.83 -16.92 -12.97
N ASN A 116 -0.96 -17.09 -14.29
CA ASN A 116 -0.56 -18.32 -14.96
C ASN A 116 0.81 -18.13 -15.61
N VAL A 117 1.79 -18.90 -15.12
CA VAL A 117 3.19 -18.82 -15.50
C VAL A 117 3.53 -19.99 -16.43
N PHE A 118 4.26 -19.73 -17.50
CA PHE A 118 4.73 -20.74 -18.43
C PHE A 118 6.25 -20.69 -18.53
N THR A 119 6.87 -21.81 -18.88
CA THR A 119 8.29 -21.80 -19.25
C THR A 119 8.44 -21.06 -20.58
N GLY A 120 9.29 -20.04 -20.62
CA GLY A 120 9.68 -19.35 -21.84
C GLY A 120 10.49 -20.29 -22.73
N GLU A 121 10.17 -20.29 -24.03
CA GLU A 121 10.93 -21.03 -25.06
C GLU A 121 12.26 -20.35 -25.41
#